data_AF-A0A1V9YGM8-F1
#
_entry.id   AF-A0A1V9YGM8-F1
#
_cell.length_a   1.000
_cell.length_b   1.000
_cell.length_c   1.000
_cell.angle_alpha   90.00
_cell.angle_beta   90.00
_cell.angle_gamma   90.00
#
_symmetry.space_group_name_H-M   'P 1'
#
loop_
_entity.id
_entity.type
_entity.pdbx_description
1 polymer ?
#
loop_
_entity_poly.entity_id
_entity_poly.type
_entity_poly.pdbx_seq_one_letter_code
_entity_poly.pdbx_strand_id
1 'polypeptide(L)'
;MTPPPAWSQYKEAVLQVAHTSTATCQACNGKIDRGQLRLGVMYLHVDGFMLMEWIHVACDPCLAGSFDTISFIETGVDPDHAKRILRWVAICKTTPSTAKEIFELENYAARTRKMTA
;
A
#
# COMPACT_ATOMS: atom_id res chain seq x y z
N MET A 1 -18.24 24.58 -20.46
CA MET A 1 -17.77 23.19 -20.24
C MET A 1 -16.31 23.27 -19.85
N THR A 2 -15.95 22.82 -18.65
CA THR A 2 -14.55 22.71 -18.23
C THR A 2 -13.93 21.50 -18.92
N PRO A 3 -12.72 21.60 -19.50
CA PRO A 3 -12.05 20.43 -20.03
C PRO A 3 -11.81 19.39 -18.92
N PRO A 4 -11.80 18.08 -19.25
CA PRO A 4 -11.48 17.05 -18.26
C PRO A 4 -10.08 17.28 -17.67
N PRO A 5 -9.84 16.85 -16.41
CA PRO A 5 -8.51 16.96 -15.82
C PRO A 5 -7.50 16.16 -16.64
N ALA A 6 -6.30 16.72 -16.81
CA ALA A 6 -5.24 16.09 -17.58
C ALA A 6 -4.68 14.82 -16.90
N TRP A 7 -4.88 14.70 -15.58
CA TRP A 7 -4.54 13.51 -14.79
C TRP A 7 -5.79 12.75 -14.39
N SER A 8 -5.72 11.42 -14.49
CA SER A 8 -6.74 10.51 -13.99
C SER A 8 -6.09 9.45 -13.12
N GLN A 9 -6.74 9.11 -11.99
CA GLN A 9 -6.28 8.01 -11.15
C GLN A 9 -6.55 6.69 -11.85
N TYR A 10 -5.52 5.86 -11.97
CA TYR A 10 -5.64 4.51 -12.50
C TYR A 10 -6.35 3.61 -11.49
N LYS A 11 -7.15 2.67 -11.98
CA LYS A 11 -8.02 1.83 -11.14
C LYS A 11 -7.32 0.63 -10.52
N GLU A 12 -6.04 0.44 -10.83
CA GLU A 12 -5.21 -0.58 -10.24
C GLU A 12 -4.18 0.08 -9.31
N ALA A 13 -3.90 -0.58 -8.19
CA ALA A 13 -2.86 -0.16 -7.26
C ALA A 13 -1.83 -1.25 -7.04
N VAL A 14 -0.65 -0.85 -6.56
CA VAL A 14 0.41 -1.77 -6.16
C VAL A 14 0.56 -1.73 -4.65
N LEU A 15 0.53 -2.88 -3.99
CA LEU A 15 0.87 -2.98 -2.58
C LEU A 15 2.28 -3.54 -2.43
N GLN A 16 3.07 -2.98 -1.52
CA GLN A 16 4.42 -3.45 -1.27
C GLN A 16 4.82 -3.28 0.20
N VAL A 17 5.61 -4.22 0.71
CA VAL A 17 6.41 -4.02 1.93
C VAL A 17 7.67 -3.23 1.54
N ALA A 18 7.86 -2.04 2.09
CA ALA A 18 8.97 -1.16 1.71
C ALA A 18 10.34 -1.83 1.94
N HIS A 19 11.16 -1.94 0.90
CA HIS A 19 12.52 -2.52 1.02
C HIS A 19 13.56 -1.51 1.51
N THR A 20 13.27 -0.22 1.35
CA THR A 20 14.13 0.92 1.69
C THR A 20 13.32 2.00 2.39
N SER A 21 13.99 2.89 3.13
CA SER A 21 13.36 4.08 3.76
C SER A 21 13.52 5.36 2.91
N THR A 22 13.39 5.26 1.58
CA THR A 22 13.64 6.38 0.65
C THR A 22 12.37 7.05 0.12
N ALA A 23 11.20 6.44 0.30
CA ALA A 23 9.94 6.98 -0.15
C ALA A 23 9.32 7.91 0.92
N THR A 24 8.63 8.96 0.47
CA THR A 24 7.85 9.85 1.32
C THR A 24 6.38 9.62 1.04
N CYS A 25 5.60 9.43 2.09
CA CYS A 25 4.15 9.29 2.02
C CYS A 25 3.52 10.59 1.54
N GLN A 26 2.78 10.55 0.43
CA GLN A 26 2.13 11.75 -0.12
C GLN A 26 0.91 12.22 0.68
N ALA A 27 0.37 11.40 1.58
CA ALA A 27 -0.74 11.79 2.45
C ALA A 27 -0.30 12.56 3.71
N CYS A 28 0.84 12.21 4.31
CA CYS A 28 1.31 12.81 5.56
C CYS A 28 2.67 13.51 5.47
N ASN A 29 3.30 13.49 4.30
CA ASN A 29 4.65 14.00 4.07
C ASN A 29 5.75 13.36 4.94
N GLY A 30 5.43 12.25 5.61
CA GLY A 30 6.36 11.48 6.45
C GLY A 30 7.13 10.44 5.64
N LYS A 31 8.34 10.10 6.09
CA LYS A 31 9.14 9.02 5.52
C LYS A 31 8.44 7.67 5.71
N ILE A 32 8.43 6.83 4.68
CA ILE A 32 7.98 5.44 4.74
C ILE A 32 9.19 4.57 5.07
N ASP A 33 9.20 3.94 6.24
CA ASP A 33 10.30 3.12 6.71
C ASP A 33 10.31 1.71 6.10
N ARG A 34 11.52 1.15 5.97
CA ARG A 34 11.72 -0.24 5.58
C ARG A 34 10.89 -1.19 6.46
N GLY A 35 10.13 -2.08 5.82
CA GLY A 35 9.26 -3.04 6.48
C GLY A 35 7.81 -2.57 6.64
N GLN A 36 7.51 -1.28 6.44
CA GLN A 36 6.13 -0.79 6.43
C GLN A 36 5.41 -1.13 5.12
N LEU A 37 4.09 -1.25 5.19
CA LEU A 37 3.26 -1.41 4.00
C LEU A 37 3.03 -0.05 3.36
N ARG A 38 3.17 -0.02 2.04
CA ARG A 38 2.88 1.15 1.22
C ARG A 38 2.01 0.78 0.03
N LEU A 39 1.04 1.62 -0.24
CA LEU A 39 0.18 1.56 -1.41
C LEU A 39 0.72 2.53 -2.47
N GLY A 40 1.03 2.00 -3.63
CA GLY A 40 1.40 2.72 -4.84
C GLY A 40 0.15 3.08 -5.62
N VAL A 41 -0.19 4.37 -5.63
CA VAL A 41 -1.31 4.94 -6.37
C VAL A 41 -0.80 5.50 -7.67
N MET A 42 -1.37 5.06 -8.79
CA MET A 42 -0.92 5.46 -10.11
C MET A 42 -1.87 6.50 -10.72
N TYR A 43 -1.29 7.50 -11.36
CA TYR A 43 -2.00 8.53 -12.11
C TYR A 43 -1.49 8.53 -13.55
N LEU A 44 -2.41 8.59 -14.50
CA LEU A 44 -2.12 8.65 -15.92
C LEU A 44 -2.42 10.05 -16.44
N HIS A 45 -1.46 10.62 -17.16
CA HIS A 45 -1.62 11.86 -17.90
C HIS A 45 -2.13 11.56 -19.31
N VAL A 46 -2.93 12.47 -19.88
CA VAL A 46 -3.41 12.39 -21.27
C VAL A 46 -2.30 12.32 -22.31
N ASP A 47 -1.11 12.84 -22.00
CA ASP A 47 0.09 12.79 -22.87
C ASP A 47 0.93 11.50 -22.68
N GLY A 48 0.44 10.53 -21.91
CA GLY A 48 1.10 9.24 -21.71
C GLY A 48 2.12 9.20 -20.56
N PHE A 49 2.24 10.26 -19.76
CA PHE A 49 3.02 10.22 -18.52
C PHE A 49 2.32 9.40 -17.43
N MET A 50 3.11 8.71 -16.61
CA MET A 50 2.64 8.01 -15.43
C MET A 50 3.34 8.57 -14.19
N LEU A 51 2.56 8.89 -13.17
CA LEU A 51 3.03 9.24 -11.84
C LEU A 51 2.61 8.12 -10.88
N MET A 52 3.52 7.72 -9.99
CA MET A 52 3.20 6.83 -8.88
C MET A 52 3.50 7.53 -7.56
N GLU A 53 2.50 7.56 -6.69
CA GLU A 53 2.62 8.08 -5.34
C GLU A 53 2.62 6.93 -4.34
N TRP A 54 3.50 7.00 -3.35
CA TRP A 54 3.51 6.05 -2.24
C TRP A 54 2.74 6.64 -1.06
N ILE A 55 1.83 5.86 -0.50
CA ILE A 55 1.01 6.25 0.65
C ILE A 55 1.11 5.14 1.71
N HIS A 56 1.34 5.50 2.97
CA HIS A 56 1.20 4.54 4.08
C HIS A 56 -0.22 4.00 4.09
N VAL A 57 -0.40 2.69 4.21
CA VAL A 57 -1.75 2.11 4.33
C VAL A 57 -2.50 2.68 5.54
N ALA A 58 -1.79 2.99 6.63
CA ALA A 58 -2.38 3.58 7.83
C ALA A 58 -2.80 5.05 7.70
N CYS A 59 -2.24 5.80 6.73
CA CYS A 59 -2.59 7.20 6.53
C CYS A 59 -3.95 7.37 5.84
N ASP A 60 -4.34 6.41 5.00
CA ASP A 60 -5.67 6.35 4.40
C ASP A 60 -6.15 4.89 4.29
N PRO A 61 -6.74 4.34 5.37
CA PRO A 61 -7.15 2.95 5.39
C PRO A 61 -8.30 2.60 4.43
N CYS A 62 -9.04 3.61 3.95
CA CYS A 62 -10.11 3.43 2.98
C CYS A 62 -9.60 3.41 1.54
N LEU A 63 -8.43 4.03 1.28
CA LEU A 63 -7.87 4.18 -0.06
C LEU A 63 -7.68 2.85 -0.78
N ALA A 64 -7.18 1.82 -0.09
CA ALA A 64 -7.05 0.48 -0.65
C ALA A 64 -8.38 -0.05 -1.20
N GLY A 65 -9.49 0.22 -0.51
CA GLY A 65 -10.82 -0.21 -0.91
C GLY A 65 -11.35 0.46 -2.18
N SER A 66 -10.76 1.57 -2.62
CA SER A 66 -11.20 2.36 -3.78
C SER A 66 -10.71 1.84 -5.14
N PHE A 67 -9.76 0.90 -5.15
CA PHE A 67 -9.19 0.33 -6.38
C PHE A 67 -9.94 -0.92 -6.85
N ASP A 68 -10.01 -1.11 -8.17
CA ASP A 68 -10.61 -2.30 -8.80
C ASP A 68 -9.71 -3.52 -8.60
N THR A 69 -8.39 -3.34 -8.63
CA THR A 69 -7.41 -4.38 -8.35
C THR A 69 -6.26 -3.83 -7.52
N ILE A 70 -5.69 -4.70 -6.68
CA ILE A 70 -4.44 -4.42 -5.95
C ILE A 70 -3.48 -5.58 -6.21
N SER A 71 -2.36 -5.31 -6.86
CA SER A 71 -1.30 -6.29 -7.06
C SER A 71 -0.30 -6.20 -5.92
N PHE A 72 -0.03 -7.32 -5.24
CA PHE A 72 0.94 -7.37 -4.16
C PHE A 72 2.32 -7.81 -4.67
N ILE A 73 3.36 -7.02 -4.39
CA ILE A 73 4.75 -7.39 -4.66
C ILE A 73 5.29 -8.23 -3.49
N GLU A 74 5.33 -9.55 -3.68
CA GLU A 74 5.74 -10.52 -2.66
C GLU A 74 7.26 -10.70 -2.50
N THR A 75 8.05 -10.13 -3.43
CA THR A 75 9.50 -10.37 -3.47
C THR A 75 10.18 -9.99 -2.16
N GLY A 76 10.84 -10.94 -1.51
CA GLY A 76 11.56 -10.69 -0.25
C GLY A 76 10.68 -10.65 1.00
N VAL A 77 9.40 -10.98 0.88
CA VAL A 77 8.46 -11.11 2.01
C VAL A 77 8.39 -12.57 2.45
N ASP A 78 8.36 -12.80 3.77
CA ASP A 78 8.16 -14.13 4.36
C ASP A 78 6.83 -14.74 3.87
N PRO A 79 6.77 -16.04 3.49
CA PRO A 79 5.56 -16.64 2.92
C PRO A 79 4.31 -16.55 3.81
N ASP A 80 4.45 -16.64 5.14
CA ASP A 80 3.30 -16.54 6.04
C ASP A 80 2.86 -15.09 6.23
N HIS A 81 3.81 -14.14 6.20
CA HIS A 81 3.50 -12.72 6.12
C HIS A 81 2.77 -12.38 4.82
N ALA A 82 3.24 -12.90 3.67
CA ALA A 82 2.62 -12.70 2.38
C ALA A 82 1.18 -13.22 2.34
N LYS A 83 0.92 -14.44 2.86
CA LYS A 83 -0.45 -14.97 3.00
C LYS A 83 -1.36 -14.06 3.82
N ARG A 84 -0.85 -13.45 4.91
CA ARG A 84 -1.63 -12.52 5.74
C ARG A 84 -1.95 -11.23 4.98
N ILE A 85 -0.98 -10.70 4.24
CA ILE A 85 -1.19 -9.50 3.41
C ILE A 85 -2.22 -9.78 2.32
N LEU A 86 -2.13 -10.91 1.61
CA LEU A 86 -3.11 -11.30 0.59
C LEU A 86 -4.53 -11.47 1.17
N ARG A 87 -4.64 -12.08 2.37
CA ARG A 87 -5.93 -12.17 3.08
C ARG A 87 -6.50 -10.80 3.41
N TRP A 88 -5.65 -9.85 3.82
CA TRP A 88 -6.06 -8.47 4.07
C TRP A 88 -6.53 -7.78 2.78
N VAL A 89 -5.81 -7.92 1.67
CA VAL A 89 -6.20 -7.38 0.35
C VAL A 89 -7.59 -7.89 -0.08
N ALA A 90 -7.92 -9.15 0.22
CA ALA A 90 -9.21 -9.73 -0.12
C ALA A 90 -10.40 -9.09 0.63
N ILE A 91 -10.18 -8.46 1.79
CA ILE A 91 -11.24 -7.90 2.64
C ILE A 91 -11.20 -6.38 2.78
N CYS A 92 -10.09 -5.72 2.39
CA CYS A 92 -9.90 -4.28 2.59
C CYS A 92 -10.88 -3.42 1.78
N LYS A 93 -11.59 -4.00 0.80
CA LYS A 93 -12.63 -3.33 0.03
C LYS A 93 -13.97 -3.22 0.76
N THR A 94 -14.28 -4.18 1.63
CA THR A 94 -15.57 -4.24 2.30
C THR A 94 -15.51 -3.67 3.70
N THR A 95 -14.33 -3.71 4.33
CA THR A 95 -14.14 -3.25 5.70
C THR A 95 -12.85 -2.43 5.79
N PRO A 96 -12.95 -1.10 6.02
CA PRO A 96 -11.77 -0.29 6.32
C PRO A 96 -11.04 -0.86 7.54
N SER A 97 -9.74 -1.07 7.43
CA SER A 97 -8.93 -1.53 8.56
C SER A 97 -8.58 -0.38 9.48
N THR A 98 -8.52 -0.64 10.77
CA THR A 98 -8.00 0.30 11.75
C THR A 98 -6.49 0.46 11.61
N ALA A 99 -5.95 1.60 12.04
CA ALA A 99 -4.50 1.81 12.10
C ALA A 99 -3.78 0.72 12.93
N LYS A 100 -4.45 0.17 13.95
CA LYS A 100 -3.92 -0.93 14.78
C LYS A 100 -3.78 -2.23 13.98
N GLU A 101 -4.79 -2.60 13.21
CA GLU A 101 -4.74 -3.82 12.38
C GLU A 101 -3.65 -3.72 11.31
N ILE A 102 -3.50 -2.54 10.71
CA ILE A 102 -2.42 -2.27 9.74
C ILE A 102 -1.05 -2.38 10.43
N PHE A 103 -0.88 -1.77 11.60
CA PHE A 103 0.35 -1.88 12.38
C PHE A 103 0.68 -3.33 12.75
N GLU A 104 -0.31 -4.14 13.12
CA GLU A 104 -0.11 -5.57 13.41
C GLU A 104 0.26 -6.37 12.15
N LEU A 105 -0.30 -6.01 10.99
CA LEU A 105 0.04 -6.59 9.71
C LEU A 105 1.49 -6.27 9.34
N GLU A 106 1.92 -5.02 9.47
CA GLU A 106 3.30 -4.59 9.19
C GLU A 106 4.33 -5.26 10.11
N ASN A 107 4.03 -5.37 11.40
CA ASN A 107 4.97 -5.88 12.40
C ASN A 107 4.97 -7.41 12.56
N TYR A 108 4.22 -8.14 11.74
CA TYR A 108 4.12 -9.60 11.83
C TYR A 108 5.49 -10.30 11.77
N ALA A 109 6.31 -9.98 10.77
CA ALA A 109 7.63 -10.60 10.57
C ALA A 109 8.62 -10.31 11.71
N ALA A 110 8.49 -9.17 12.39
CA ALA A 110 9.32 -8.84 13.55
C ALA A 110 8.93 -9.65 14.80
N ARG A 111 7.66 -10.03 14.93
CA ARG A 111 7.14 -10.83 16.06
C ARG A 111 7.50 -12.30 15.92
N THR A 112 7.37 -12.88 14.73
CA THR A 112 7.71 -14.30 14.50
C THR A 112 9.18 -14.58 14.78
N ARG A 113 10.09 -13.67 14.40
CA ARG A 113 11.52 -13.78 14.72
C ARG A 113 11.85 -13.72 16.22
N LYS A 114 11.00 -13.10 17.05
CA LYS A 114 11.18 -13.06 18.51
C LYS A 114 10.63 -14.29 19.23
N MET A 115 9.78 -15.09 18.58
CA MET A 115 9.22 -16.32 19.16
C MET A 115 10.09 -17.56 18.87
N THR A 116 11.04 -17.46 17.93
CA THR A 116 11.95 -18.55 17.54
C THR A 116 13.38 -18.38 18.06
N ALA A 117 13.65 -17.35 18.88
CA ALA A 117 14.91 -17.09 19.56
C ALA A 117 14.77 -17.34 21.06
#